data_AF-A0ABD5V5P5-F1
#
_entry.id   AF-A0ABD5V5P5-F1
#
_cell.length_a   1.000
_cell.length_b   1.000
_cell.length_c   1.000
_cell.angle_alpha   90.00
_cell.angle_beta   90.00
_cell.angle_gamma   90.00
#
_symmetry.space_group_name_H-M   'P 1'
#
loop_
_entity.id
_entity.type
_entity.pdbx_description
1 polymer ?
#
loop_
_entity_poly.entity_id
_entity_poly.type
_entity_poly.pdbx_seq_one_letter_code
_entity_poly.pdbx_strand_id
1 'polypeptide(L)'
;MSILDGVTIATGLSEDYLNERQLIDYQSQRANCLKWLLTFGKDPDQANGYAFETVKSRGNRMDMFYRWVWTEEGHYTADITHDHADAYMEYLAYRDTSNVDKSNHQKAVKCYSSGANMSMGLILGSPI
;
A
#
# COMPACT_ATOMS: atom_id res chain seq x y z
N MET A 1 12.25 4.58 19.14
CA MET A 1 11.39 3.48 18.66
C MET A 1 10.38 4.10 17.70
N SER A 2 10.45 3.77 16.40
CA SER A 2 9.49 4.28 15.42
C SER A 2 8.15 3.57 15.64
N ILE A 3 7.04 4.23 15.31
CA ILE A 3 5.71 3.59 15.32
C ILE A 3 5.62 2.40 14.35
N LEU A 4 6.56 2.31 13.40
CA LEU A 4 6.68 1.24 12.41
C LEU A 4 7.61 0.11 12.85
N ASP A 5 8.20 0.15 14.04
CA ASP A 5 9.11 -0.89 14.49
C ASP A 5 8.39 -2.26 14.52
N GLY A 6 8.87 -3.21 13.70
CA GLY A 6 8.25 -4.53 13.54
C GLY A 6 7.26 -4.65 12.36
N VAL A 7 7.03 -3.59 11.59
CA VAL A 7 6.31 -3.61 10.31
C VAL A 7 7.30 -3.67 9.15
N THR A 8 7.13 -4.63 8.25
CA THR A 8 7.92 -4.73 7.02
C THR A 8 7.51 -3.64 6.03
N ILE A 9 8.43 -2.70 5.76
CA ILE A 9 8.19 -1.55 4.86
C ILE A 9 8.30 -1.97 3.39
N ALA A 10 9.29 -2.80 3.04
CA ALA A 10 9.42 -3.46 1.74
C ALA A 10 9.78 -4.92 2.01
N THR A 11 9.16 -5.88 1.32
CA THR A 11 9.64 -7.27 1.41
C THR A 11 10.84 -7.45 0.48
N GLY A 12 11.64 -8.49 0.73
CA GLY A 12 12.81 -8.79 -0.10
C GLY A 12 12.50 -8.88 -1.60
N LEU A 13 11.30 -9.36 -1.98
CA LEU A 13 10.87 -9.40 -3.38
C LEU A 13 10.77 -8.01 -4.04
N SER A 14 10.40 -6.99 -3.26
CA SER A 14 10.37 -5.61 -3.76
C SER A 14 11.77 -4.98 -3.73
N GLU A 15 12.60 -5.35 -2.76
CA GLU A 15 13.99 -4.92 -2.70
C GLU A 15 14.80 -5.44 -3.89
N ASP A 16 14.54 -6.68 -4.33
CA ASP A 16 15.18 -7.29 -5.49
C ASP A 16 14.68 -6.70 -6.82
N TYR A 17 13.43 -6.25 -6.88
CA TYR A 17 12.81 -5.70 -8.08
C TYR A 17 13.27 -4.26 -8.38
N LEU A 18 13.53 -3.47 -7.33
CA LEU A 18 13.78 -2.04 -7.43
C LEU A 18 15.27 -1.71 -7.42
N ASN A 19 15.67 -0.69 -8.18
CA ASN A 19 16.99 -0.09 -7.97
C ASN A 19 17.02 0.76 -6.69
N GLU A 20 18.20 1.14 -6.23
CA GLU A 20 18.40 1.88 -4.97
C GLU A 20 17.54 3.15 -4.87
N ARG A 21 17.46 3.95 -5.94
CA ARG A 21 16.68 5.18 -5.93
C ARG A 21 15.18 4.91 -5.83
N GLN A 22 14.69 3.93 -6.57
CA GLN A 22 13.29 3.50 -6.52
C GLN A 22 12.94 2.89 -5.17
N LEU A 23 13.86 2.13 -4.57
CA LEU A 23 13.66 1.52 -3.27
C LEU A 23 13.53 2.58 -2.17
N ILE A 24 14.37 3.61 -2.17
CA ILE A 24 14.28 4.73 -1.21
C ILE A 24 12.94 5.46 -1.35
N ASP A 25 12.56 5.78 -2.58
CA ASP A 25 11.28 6.45 -2.88
C ASP A 25 10.09 5.60 -2.40
N TYR A 26 10.10 4.32 -2.75
CA TYR A 26 9.08 3.37 -2.37
C TYR A 26 8.97 3.19 -0.86
N GLN A 27 10.09 3.01 -0.17
CA GLN A 27 10.12 2.88 1.29
C GLN A 27 9.58 4.13 1.97
N SER A 28 9.92 5.32 1.48
CA SER A 28 9.41 6.60 1.99
C SER A 28 7.88 6.69 1.84
N GLN A 29 7.37 6.45 0.62
CA GLN A 29 5.94 6.44 0.33
C GLN A 29 5.20 5.44 1.23
N ARG A 30 5.74 4.23 1.34
CA ARG A 30 5.12 3.15 2.10
C ARG A 30 5.16 3.38 3.61
N ALA A 31 6.26 3.92 4.14
CA ALA A 31 6.34 4.31 5.54
C ALA A 31 5.27 5.36 5.89
N ASN A 32 5.08 6.36 5.03
CA ASN A 32 4.04 7.38 5.22
C ASN A 32 2.64 6.77 5.22
N CYS A 33 2.35 5.89 4.26
CA CYS A 33 1.06 5.19 4.18
C CYS A 33 0.80 4.33 5.44
N LEU A 34 1.76 3.49 5.85
CA LEU A 34 1.61 2.61 7.01
C LEU A 34 1.47 3.40 8.32
N LYS A 35 2.21 4.50 8.46
CA LYS A 35 2.10 5.41 9.60
C LYS A 35 0.71 6.05 9.64
N TRP A 36 0.20 6.51 8.50
CA TRP A 36 -1.15 7.05 8.42
C TRP A 36 -2.20 6.00 8.81
N LEU A 37 -2.04 4.74 8.39
CA LEU A 37 -2.95 3.66 8.79
C LEU A 37 -2.94 3.39 10.30
N LEU A 38 -1.77 3.50 10.95
CA LEU A 38 -1.63 3.33 12.41
C LEU A 38 -2.19 4.51 13.20
N THR A 39 -2.23 5.71 12.63
CA THR A 39 -2.71 6.91 13.33
C THR A 39 -4.16 7.26 13.00
N PHE A 40 -4.60 7.12 11.75
CA PHE A 40 -5.88 7.64 11.26
C PHE A 40 -6.72 6.62 10.49
N GLY A 41 -6.15 5.46 10.12
CA GLY A 41 -6.76 4.59 9.09
C GLY A 41 -8.13 4.00 9.40
N LYS A 42 -8.58 3.98 10.66
CA LYS A 42 -9.87 3.39 11.05
C LYS A 42 -10.97 4.44 11.13
N ASP A 43 -10.69 5.56 11.77
CA ASP A 43 -11.55 6.75 11.87
C ASP A 43 -10.65 7.99 11.91
N PRO A 44 -10.46 8.68 10.77
CA PRO A 44 -9.60 9.85 10.67
C PRO A 44 -10.05 11.02 11.53
N ASP A 45 -11.37 11.23 11.66
CA ASP A 45 -11.95 12.37 12.39
C ASP A 45 -11.66 12.29 13.90
N GLN A 46 -11.48 11.07 14.41
CA GLN A 46 -11.14 10.81 15.81
C GLN A 46 -9.66 10.49 16.04
N ALA A 47 -8.79 10.63 15.02
CA ALA A 47 -7.39 10.21 15.09
C ALA A 47 -7.22 8.77 15.59
N ASN A 48 -8.06 7.86 15.07
CA ASN A 48 -8.10 6.46 15.46
C ASN A 48 -7.61 5.59 14.30
N GLY A 49 -6.46 4.96 14.48
CA GLY A 49 -5.86 4.07 13.48
C GLY A 49 -6.26 2.61 13.62
N TYR A 50 -5.75 1.79 12.69
CA TYR A 50 -5.82 0.35 12.80
C TYR A 50 -4.84 -0.17 13.86
N ALA A 51 -5.20 -1.30 14.47
CA ALA A 51 -4.29 -2.04 15.35
C ALA A 51 -3.01 -2.44 14.60
N PHE A 52 -1.88 -2.46 15.33
CA PHE A 52 -0.56 -2.78 14.77
C PHE A 52 -0.52 -4.07 13.94
N GLU A 53 -1.05 -5.18 14.49
CA GLU A 53 -1.10 -6.46 13.78
C GLU A 53 -1.95 -6.42 12.50
N THR A 54 -2.98 -5.57 12.48
CA THR A 54 -3.78 -5.34 11.27
C THR A 54 -2.97 -4.63 10.20
N VAL A 55 -2.23 -3.58 10.57
CA VAL A 55 -1.35 -2.85 9.65
C VAL A 55 -0.21 -3.74 9.16
N LYS A 56 0.40 -4.54 10.03
CA LYS A 56 1.45 -5.50 9.66
C LYS A 56 0.97 -6.52 8.64
N SER A 57 -0.19 -7.14 8.89
CA SER A 57 -0.80 -8.14 7.98
C SER A 57 -1.23 -7.53 6.64
N ARG A 58 -1.78 -6.31 6.65
CA ARG A 58 -2.20 -5.59 5.43
C ARG A 58 -1.01 -5.06 4.65
N GLY A 59 0.03 -4.57 5.33
CA GLY A 59 1.24 -4.02 4.73
C GLY A 59 1.93 -5.02 3.79
N ASN A 60 1.99 -6.30 4.15
CA ASN A 60 2.52 -7.34 3.26
C ASN A 60 1.68 -7.52 1.98
N ARG A 61 0.35 -7.45 2.09
CA ARG A 61 -0.54 -7.57 0.93
C ARG A 61 -0.53 -6.32 0.05
N MET A 62 -0.36 -5.15 0.66
CA MET A 62 -0.14 -3.91 -0.08
C MET A 62 1.12 -4.03 -0.93
N ASP A 63 2.21 -4.58 -0.40
CA ASP A 63 3.43 -4.86 -1.19
C ASP A 63 3.16 -5.66 -2.46
N MET A 64 2.37 -6.72 -2.31
CA MET A 64 2.03 -7.61 -3.41
C MET A 64 1.23 -6.88 -4.47
N PHE A 65 0.34 -5.97 -4.05
CA PHE A 65 -0.39 -5.10 -4.96
C PHE A 65 0.54 -4.14 -5.70
N TYR A 66 1.45 -3.45 -5.00
CA TYR A 66 2.44 -2.58 -5.65
C TYR A 66 3.28 -3.31 -6.69
N ARG A 67 3.84 -4.47 -6.34
CA ARG A 67 4.61 -5.29 -7.29
C ARG A 67 3.78 -5.76 -8.47
N TRP A 68 2.52 -6.12 -8.23
CA TRP A 68 1.61 -6.49 -9.32
C TRP A 68 1.44 -5.32 -10.28
N VAL A 69 1.20 -4.09 -9.78
CA VAL A 69 1.10 -2.89 -10.64
C VAL A 69 2.39 -2.67 -11.42
N TRP A 70 3.56 -2.76 -10.80
CA TRP A 70 4.83 -2.59 -11.52
C TRP A 70 5.08 -3.65 -12.60
N THR A 71 4.50 -4.85 -12.41
CA THR A 71 4.57 -5.92 -13.39
C THR A 71 3.64 -5.62 -14.57
N GLU A 72 2.41 -5.17 -14.31
CA GLU A 72 1.45 -4.81 -15.37
C GLU A 72 1.92 -3.58 -16.17
N GLU A 73 2.46 -2.57 -15.49
CA GLU A 73 3.01 -1.36 -16.12
C GLU A 73 4.38 -1.60 -16.78
N GLY A 74 5.05 -2.70 -16.47
CA GLY A 74 6.41 -3.01 -16.93
C GLY A 74 7.50 -2.09 -16.38
N HIS A 75 7.18 -1.21 -15.43
CA HIS A 75 8.11 -0.30 -14.79
C HIS A 75 7.67 0.07 -13.38
N TYR A 76 8.60 0.56 -12.56
CA TYR A 76 8.26 1.15 -11.26
C TYR A 76 7.44 2.42 -11.46
N THR A 77 6.29 2.48 -10.79
CA THR A 77 5.49 3.70 -10.65
C THR A 77 5.10 3.92 -9.19
N ALA A 78 5.18 5.17 -8.77
CA ALA A 78 4.67 5.65 -7.49
C ALA A 78 3.18 6.06 -7.58
N ASP A 79 2.67 6.26 -8.80
CA ASP A 79 1.30 6.70 -9.08
C ASP A 79 0.38 5.49 -9.22
N ILE A 80 -0.17 5.04 -8.08
CA ILE A 80 -1.12 3.93 -8.05
C ILE A 80 -2.54 4.48 -8.08
N THR A 81 -3.25 4.23 -9.18
CA THR A 81 -4.59 4.76 -9.47
C THR A 81 -5.71 3.84 -8.97
N HIS A 82 -6.95 4.32 -9.08
CA HIS A 82 -8.13 3.48 -8.81
C HIS A 82 -8.28 2.35 -9.85
N ASP A 83 -7.93 2.63 -11.11
CA ASP A 83 -7.98 1.64 -12.19
C ASP A 83 -7.05 0.46 -11.91
N HIS A 84 -5.86 0.71 -11.35
CA HIS A 84 -4.97 -0.35 -10.87
C HIS A 84 -5.62 -1.20 -9.77
N ALA A 85 -6.34 -0.56 -8.83
CA ALA A 85 -7.02 -1.26 -7.75
C ALA A 85 -8.14 -2.16 -8.28
N ASP A 86 -8.94 -1.68 -9.23
CA ASP A 86 -10.02 -2.44 -9.87
C ASP A 86 -9.47 -3.60 -10.69
N ALA A 87 -8.45 -3.36 -11.52
CA ALA A 87 -7.78 -4.40 -12.30
C ALA A 87 -7.14 -5.48 -11.40
N TYR A 88 -6.58 -5.08 -10.26
CA TYR A 88 -6.08 -6.04 -9.28
C TYR A 88 -7.19 -6.88 -8.65
N MET A 89 -8.37 -6.30 -8.39
CA MET A 89 -9.51 -7.07 -7.87
C MET A 89 -10.01 -8.09 -8.90
N GLU A 90 -10.04 -7.72 -10.18
CA GLU A 90 -10.37 -8.64 -11.27
C GLU A 90 -9.33 -9.77 -11.37
N TYR A 91 -8.04 -9.44 -11.35
CA TYR A 91 -6.95 -10.43 -11.32
C TYR A 91 -7.11 -11.43 -10.17
N LEU A 92 -7.43 -10.95 -8.96
CA LEU A 92 -7.67 -11.82 -7.81
C LEU A 92 -8.92 -12.69 -7.95
N ALA A 93 -9.96 -12.20 -8.63
CA ALA A 93 -11.18 -12.97 -8.86
C ALA A 93 -10.88 -14.25 -9.65
N TYR A 94 -10.01 -14.17 -10.65
CA TYR A 94 -9.60 -15.31 -11.49
C TYR A 94 -8.59 -16.25 -10.84
N ARG A 95 -7.94 -15.87 -9.74
CA ARG A 95 -7.01 -16.76 -9.03
C ARG A 95 -7.74 -17.88 -8.29
N ASP A 96 -7.15 -19.07 -8.32
CA ASP A 96 -7.59 -20.22 -7.53
C ASP A 96 -7.10 -20.10 -6.08
N THR A 97 -7.67 -19.15 -5.34
CA THR A 97 -7.44 -18.95 -3.90
C THR A 97 -8.75 -18.80 -3.15
N SER A 98 -8.71 -18.97 -1.82
CA SER A 98 -9.92 -18.86 -1.00
C SER A 98 -10.54 -17.46 -1.05
N ASN A 99 -11.87 -17.38 -0.90
CA ASN A 99 -12.59 -16.11 -0.80
C ASN A 99 -12.10 -15.26 0.40
N VAL A 100 -11.60 -15.90 1.46
CA VAL A 100 -11.01 -15.22 2.62
C VAL A 100 -9.72 -14.50 2.21
N ASP A 101 -8.87 -15.15 1.42
CA ASP A 101 -7.64 -14.55 0.93
C ASP A 101 -7.93 -13.35 0.01
N LYS A 102 -8.85 -13.52 -0.96
CA LYS A 102 -9.32 -12.44 -1.84
C LYS A 102 -9.87 -11.25 -1.03
N SER A 103 -10.68 -11.50 0.00
CA SER A 103 -11.21 -10.45 0.89
C SER A 103 -10.10 -9.71 1.66
N ASN A 104 -9.05 -10.42 2.08
CA ASN A 104 -7.93 -9.80 2.78
C ASN A 104 -7.11 -8.88 1.87
N HIS A 105 -6.91 -9.26 0.61
CA HIS A 105 -6.33 -8.38 -0.41
C HIS A 105 -7.21 -7.15 -0.66
N GLN A 106 -8.52 -7.33 -0.82
CA GLN A 106 -9.45 -6.22 -1.01
C GLN A 106 -9.39 -5.20 0.14
N LYS A 107 -9.35 -5.67 1.39
CA LYS A 107 -9.23 -4.79 2.57
C LYS A 107 -7.91 -4.02 2.59
N ALA A 108 -6.81 -4.66 2.18
CA ALA A 108 -5.50 -4.01 2.12
C ALA A 108 -5.48 -2.90 1.05
N VAL A 109 -6.03 -3.17 -0.14
CA VAL A 109 -6.11 -2.21 -1.25
C VAL A 109 -7.05 -1.04 -0.91
N LYS A 110 -8.21 -1.31 -0.29
CA LYS A 110 -9.11 -0.24 0.17
C LYS A 110 -8.44 0.70 1.17
N CYS A 111 -7.65 0.16 2.10
CA CYS A 111 -6.90 0.99 3.04
C CYS A 111 -5.89 1.91 2.35
N TYR A 112 -5.27 1.45 1.26
CA TYR A 112 -4.45 2.31 0.43
C TYR A 112 -5.28 3.45 -0.18
N SER A 113 -6.38 3.16 -0.85
CA SER A 113 -7.22 4.18 -1.49
C SER A 113 -7.79 5.21 -0.49
N SER A 114 -8.07 4.81 0.75
CA SER A 114 -8.53 5.73 1.80
C SER A 114 -7.41 6.60 2.40
N GLY A 115 -6.17 6.12 2.47
CA GLY A 115 -5.05 6.86 3.07
C GLY A 115 -4.16 7.62 2.09
N ALA A 116 -3.95 7.07 0.89
CA ALA A 116 -3.04 7.62 -0.12
C ALA A 116 -3.60 8.88 -0.78
N ASN A 117 -4.92 8.97 -0.98
CA ASN A 117 -5.54 10.15 -1.58
C ASN A 117 -5.42 11.42 -0.68
N MET A 118 -5.33 11.28 0.64
CA MET A 118 -5.12 12.43 1.54
C MET A 118 -3.64 12.80 1.72
N SER A 119 -2.71 11.86 1.71
CA SER A 119 -1.28 12.19 1.85
C SER A 119 -0.61 12.58 0.53
N MET A 120 -1.01 12.01 -0.61
CA MET A 120 -0.48 12.43 -1.92
C MET A 120 -1.05 13.75 -2.40
N GLY A 121 -2.32 14.06 -2.10
CA GLY A 121 -2.90 15.37 -2.38
C GLY A 121 -2.26 16.52 -1.59
N LEU A 122 -1.58 16.21 -0.47
CA LEU A 122 -0.81 17.18 0.32
C LEU A 122 0.69 17.25 -0.03
N ILE A 123 1.27 16.21 -0.64
CA ILE A 123 2.68 16.21 -1.09
C ILE A 123 2.81 16.65 -2.55
N LEU A 124 1.76 16.49 -3.37
CA LEU A 124 1.67 16.99 -4.74
C LEU A 124 0.70 18.17 -4.87
N GLY A 125 0.75 19.08 -3.90
CA GLY A 125 0.21 20.43 -4.03
C GLY A 125 1.05 21.26 -5.02
N SER A 126 0.66 21.18 -6.29
CA SER A 126 0.90 22.14 -7.39
C SER A 126 2.29 22.22 -8.06
N PRO A 127 2.33 22.03 -9.39
CA PRO A 127 2.86 23.03 -10.29
C PRO A 127 1.69 23.85 -10.87
N ILE A 128 1.63 25.12 -10.45
CA ILE A 128 0.98 26.29 -11.06
C ILE A 128 -0.49 26.11 -11.52
#